data_AF-A0A5R8QBH4-F1
#
_entry.id   AF-A0A5R8QBH4-F1
#
_cell.length_a   1.000
_cell.length_b   1.000
_cell.length_c   1.000
_cell.angle_alpha   90.00
_cell.angle_beta   90.00
_cell.angle_gamma   90.00
#
_symmetry.space_group_name_H-M   'P 1'
#
loop_
_entity.id
_entity.type
_entity.pdbx_description
1 polymer ?
#
loop_
_entity_poly.entity_id
_entity_poly.type
_entity_poly.pdbx_seq_one_letter_code
_entity_poly.pdbx_strand_id
1 'polypeptide(L)'
;MKRSLKFLLLTVFVMLAVVLLQVKPVAAYAVPQSRDAAITEFKQQLVREGKPAGTYEVEITYGNNGRTLTETVLMTITDVNTVVNGNIAIDAADFVVSQSQVTSMDNAAWLKAAEAQAWRTDTQVLLNVQADTGHVVKAAGIYPVTFVTDGGVQTTVNVQVVDSNGAGTLGTQEPIQDIYVNNAATQIQENVVTDTTFLWGAFGTWIDTAFSVLILIAFLIPITILLVEYSLVLRVTKQLMQLLQRK
;
A
#
# COMPACT_ATOMS: atom_id res chain seq x y z
N MET A 1 -55.59 -14.86 -14.63
CA MET A 1 -54.27 -15.51 -14.45
C MET A 1 -53.15 -14.91 -15.29
N LYS A 2 -53.35 -14.52 -16.57
CA LYS A 2 -52.27 -14.03 -17.44
C LYS A 2 -51.65 -12.65 -17.07
N ARG A 3 -52.35 -11.77 -16.35
CA ARG A 3 -51.82 -10.44 -15.96
C ARG A 3 -50.91 -10.46 -14.72
N SER A 4 -51.21 -11.30 -13.72
CA SER A 4 -50.38 -11.43 -12.50
C SER A 4 -49.06 -12.14 -12.77
N LEU A 5 -49.04 -13.09 -13.72
CA LEU A 5 -47.82 -13.78 -14.12
C LEU A 5 -46.83 -12.86 -14.86
N LYS A 6 -47.33 -11.91 -15.67
CA LYS A 6 -46.49 -10.91 -16.36
C LYS A 6 -45.85 -9.92 -15.41
N PHE A 7 -46.56 -9.51 -14.36
CA PHE A 7 -46.00 -8.63 -13.33
C PHE A 7 -44.90 -9.33 -12.55
N LEU A 8 -45.11 -10.58 -12.13
CA LEU A 8 -44.10 -11.38 -11.41
C LEU A 8 -42.83 -11.60 -12.24
N LEU A 9 -42.98 -11.89 -13.54
CA LEU A 9 -41.85 -12.11 -14.45
C LEU A 9 -41.04 -10.83 -14.70
N LEU A 10 -41.72 -9.67 -14.73
CA LEU A 10 -41.06 -8.37 -14.85
C LEU A 10 -40.29 -8.02 -13.57
N THR A 11 -40.84 -8.28 -12.38
CA THR A 11 -40.13 -8.05 -11.12
C THR A 11 -38.89 -8.94 -10.99
N VAL A 12 -39.00 -10.22 -11.38
CA VAL A 12 -37.86 -11.14 -11.40
C VAL A 12 -36.80 -10.69 -12.40
N PHE A 13 -37.21 -10.21 -13.58
CA PHE A 13 -36.28 -9.70 -14.59
C PHE A 13 -35.56 -8.42 -14.14
N VAL A 14 -36.26 -7.49 -13.48
CA VAL A 14 -35.65 -6.27 -12.92
C VAL A 14 -34.70 -6.62 -11.77
N MET A 15 -35.07 -7.56 -10.90
CA MET A 15 -34.21 -8.02 -9.82
C MET A 15 -32.93 -8.69 -10.36
N LEU A 16 -33.06 -9.50 -11.41
CA LEU A 16 -31.92 -10.14 -12.08
C LEU A 16 -31.01 -9.12 -12.78
N ALA A 17 -31.60 -8.11 -13.42
CA ALA A 17 -30.84 -7.02 -14.06
C ALA A 17 -30.08 -6.17 -13.02
N VAL A 18 -30.67 -5.91 -11.85
CA VAL A 18 -30.01 -5.20 -10.76
C VAL A 18 -28.85 -6.02 -10.17
N VAL A 19 -29.02 -7.34 -10.02
CA VAL A 19 -27.93 -8.24 -9.58
C VAL A 19 -26.79 -8.28 -10.60
N LEU A 20 -27.10 -8.31 -11.90
CA LEU A 20 -26.10 -8.28 -12.96
C LEU A 20 -25.36 -6.94 -13.07
N LEU A 21 -25.98 -5.82 -12.67
CA LEU A 21 -25.35 -4.50 -12.61
C LEU A 21 -24.44 -4.30 -11.39
N GLN A 22 -24.47 -5.20 -10.40
CA GLN A 22 -23.60 -5.14 -9.22
C GLN A 22 -22.30 -5.94 -9.36
N VAL A 23 -22.11 -6.66 -10.46
CA VAL A 23 -20.86 -7.36 -10.72
C VAL A 23 -19.83 -6.33 -11.18
N LYS A 24 -19.11 -5.72 -10.23
CA LYS A 24 -17.93 -4.93 -10.57
C LYS A 24 -16.93 -5.87 -11.27
N PRO A 25 -16.31 -5.47 -12.39
CA PRO A 25 -15.23 -6.25 -12.96
C PRO A 25 -14.16 -6.39 -11.88
N VAL A 26 -13.86 -7.62 -11.48
CA VAL A 26 -12.63 -7.92 -10.75
C VAL A 26 -11.52 -7.41 -11.68
N ALA A 27 -10.79 -6.38 -11.24
CA ALA A 27 -9.59 -5.97 -11.94
C ALA A 27 -8.69 -7.20 -11.99
N ALA A 28 -8.61 -7.83 -13.16
CA ALA A 28 -7.64 -8.87 -13.40
C ALA A 28 -6.28 -8.18 -13.27
N TYR A 29 -5.57 -8.43 -12.18
CA TYR A 29 -4.18 -8.04 -12.08
C TYR A 29 -3.46 -8.74 -13.24
N ALA A 30 -3.01 -7.96 -14.21
CA ALA A 30 -2.33 -8.49 -15.37
C ALA A 30 -1.03 -9.11 -14.89
N VAL A 31 -0.97 -10.44 -14.87
CA VAL A 31 0.25 -11.15 -14.51
C VAL A 31 1.31 -10.79 -15.56
N PRO A 32 2.50 -10.29 -15.16
CA PRO A 32 3.55 -9.92 -16.10
C PRO A 32 3.92 -11.11 -16.96
N GLN A 33 4.09 -10.93 -18.27
CA GLN A 33 4.34 -12.03 -19.22
C GLN A 33 5.82 -12.44 -19.30
N SER A 34 6.66 -11.90 -18.42
CA SER A 34 8.07 -12.28 -18.32
C SER A 34 8.59 -12.08 -16.91
N ARG A 35 9.62 -12.85 -16.59
CA ARG A 35 10.35 -12.78 -15.33
C ARG A 35 10.90 -11.38 -15.06
N ASP A 36 11.55 -10.76 -16.04
CA ASP A 36 12.20 -9.45 -15.89
C ASP A 36 11.19 -8.32 -15.69
N ALA A 37 10.02 -8.41 -16.34
CA ALA A 37 8.92 -7.49 -16.11
C ALA A 37 8.37 -7.61 -14.67
N ALA A 38 8.15 -8.84 -14.18
CA ALA A 38 7.71 -9.07 -12.81
C ALA A 38 8.71 -8.54 -11.77
N ILE A 39 10.02 -8.75 -12.00
CA ILE A 39 11.08 -8.20 -11.14
C ILE A 39 11.03 -6.67 -11.12
N THR A 40 10.89 -6.03 -12.27
CA THR A 40 10.88 -4.56 -12.35
C THR A 40 9.67 -3.97 -11.65
N GLU A 41 8.48 -4.53 -11.88
CA GLU A 41 7.24 -4.09 -11.24
C GLU A 41 7.28 -4.27 -9.73
N PHE A 42 7.78 -5.43 -9.27
CA PHE A 42 7.92 -5.71 -7.84
C PHE A 42 8.96 -4.80 -7.19
N LYS A 43 10.08 -4.52 -7.87
CA LYS A 43 11.09 -3.56 -7.39
C LYS A 43 10.48 -2.18 -7.20
N GLN A 44 9.69 -1.71 -8.17
CA GLN A 44 8.99 -0.43 -8.04
C GLN A 44 7.96 -0.44 -6.90
N GLN A 45 7.30 -1.57 -6.66
CA GLN A 45 6.40 -1.71 -5.51
C GLN A 45 7.16 -1.56 -4.19
N LEU A 46 8.29 -2.23 -4.02
CA LEU A 46 9.10 -2.11 -2.80
C LEU A 46 9.61 -0.68 -2.57
N VAL A 47 9.97 0.02 -3.65
CA VAL A 47 10.32 1.45 -3.59
C VAL A 47 9.11 2.29 -3.19
N ARG A 48 7.91 2.02 -3.73
CA ARG A 48 6.66 2.71 -3.33
C ARG A 48 6.26 2.43 -1.88
N GLU A 49 6.57 1.26 -1.36
CA GLU A 49 6.34 0.88 0.04
C GLU A 49 7.34 1.54 1.01
N GLY A 50 8.38 2.22 0.50
CA GLY A 50 9.39 2.87 1.32
C GLY A 50 10.26 1.88 2.09
N LYS A 51 10.54 0.70 1.51
CA LYS A 51 11.47 -0.26 2.12
C LYS A 51 12.89 0.33 2.13
N PRO A 52 13.65 0.19 3.23
CA PRO A 52 15.03 0.66 3.29
C PRO A 52 15.92 -0.13 2.32
N ALA A 53 17.14 0.36 2.11
CA ALA A 53 18.14 -0.38 1.33
C ALA A 53 18.40 -1.75 1.96
N GLY A 54 18.50 -2.78 1.12
CA GLY A 54 18.59 -4.16 1.58
C GLY A 54 18.32 -5.18 0.47
N THR A 55 18.69 -6.43 0.72
CA THR A 55 18.29 -7.55 -0.15
C THR A 55 17.15 -8.33 0.48
N TYR A 56 16.05 -8.46 -0.24
CA TYR A 56 14.83 -9.13 0.20
C TYR A 56 14.56 -10.39 -0.62
N GLU A 57 14.12 -11.44 0.05
CA GLU A 57 13.59 -12.62 -0.60
C GLU A 57 12.14 -12.35 -0.98
N VAL A 58 11.84 -12.39 -2.28
CA VAL A 58 10.53 -12.02 -2.80
C VAL A 58 10.00 -13.09 -3.74
N GLU A 59 8.72 -13.43 -3.55
CA GLU A 59 8.02 -14.36 -4.41
C GLU A 59 7.40 -13.58 -5.59
N ILE A 60 7.92 -13.81 -6.79
CA ILE A 60 7.39 -13.19 -8.00
C ILE A 60 6.55 -14.20 -8.77
N THR A 61 5.46 -13.73 -9.37
CA THR A 61 4.59 -14.53 -10.21
C THR A 61 4.55 -13.93 -11.61
N TYR A 62 4.84 -14.73 -12.63
CA TYR A 62 4.86 -14.29 -14.03
C TYR A 62 4.30 -15.36 -14.98
N GLY A 63 3.76 -14.92 -16.10
CA GLY A 63 3.35 -15.76 -17.21
C GLY A 63 4.55 -16.15 -18.06
N ASN A 64 4.63 -17.40 -18.46
CA ASN A 64 5.61 -17.92 -19.42
C ASN A 64 4.94 -18.96 -20.31
N ASN A 65 4.89 -18.71 -21.63
CA ASN A 65 4.28 -19.61 -22.62
C ASN A 65 2.86 -20.07 -22.25
N GLY A 66 2.02 -19.17 -21.72
CA GLY A 66 0.64 -19.47 -21.34
C GLY A 66 0.45 -20.19 -19.99
N ARG A 67 1.53 -20.36 -19.21
CA ARG A 67 1.47 -20.90 -17.84
C ARG A 67 1.90 -19.83 -16.84
N THR A 68 1.28 -19.82 -15.66
CA THR A 68 1.74 -19.00 -14.54
C THR A 68 2.82 -19.76 -13.78
N LEU A 69 3.98 -19.14 -13.60
CA LEU A 69 5.09 -19.63 -12.80
C LEU A 69 5.26 -18.71 -11.61
N THR A 70 5.64 -19.31 -10.49
CA THR A 70 5.97 -18.60 -9.26
C THR A 70 7.35 -19.04 -8.82
N GLU A 71 8.22 -18.07 -8.54
CA GLU A 71 9.59 -18.32 -8.11
C GLU A 71 10.00 -17.32 -7.04
N THR A 72 10.95 -17.73 -6.22
CA THR A 72 11.56 -16.89 -5.19
C THR A 72 12.86 -16.29 -5.71
N VAL A 73 12.99 -14.96 -5.61
CA VAL A 73 14.14 -14.21 -6.11
C VAL A 73 14.68 -13.31 -5.00
N LEU A 74 16.01 -13.14 -4.96
CA LEU A 74 16.65 -12.13 -4.11
C LEU A 74 16.69 -10.80 -4.85
N MET A 75 16.10 -9.78 -4.25
CA MET A 75 15.97 -8.45 -4.82
C MET A 75 16.67 -7.41 -3.95
N THR A 76 17.65 -6.70 -4.52
CA THR A 76 18.35 -5.61 -3.85
C THR A 76 17.69 -4.27 -4.12
N ILE A 77 17.25 -3.61 -3.06
CA ILE A 77 16.82 -2.22 -3.02
C ILE A 77 18.02 -1.36 -2.64
N THR A 78 18.19 -0.26 -3.37
CA THR A 78 19.29 0.68 -3.23
C THR A 78 18.74 2.06 -2.92
N ASP A 79 19.38 2.75 -1.99
CA ASP A 79 19.18 4.17 -1.69
C ASP A 79 20.30 5.02 -2.34
N VAL A 80 20.28 6.33 -2.12
CA VAL A 80 21.19 7.33 -2.71
C VAL A 80 22.67 7.00 -2.46
N ASN A 81 22.98 6.51 -1.27
CA ASN A 81 24.35 6.21 -0.83
C ASN A 81 24.68 4.71 -0.89
N THR A 82 23.79 3.88 -1.44
CA THR A 82 24.03 2.44 -1.54
C THR A 82 25.05 2.16 -2.65
N VAL A 83 26.16 1.52 -2.29
CA VAL A 83 27.18 1.06 -3.23
C VAL A 83 27.13 -0.46 -3.33
N VAL A 84 26.91 -0.96 -4.55
CA VAL A 84 26.91 -2.40 -4.84
C VAL A 84 28.11 -2.72 -5.72
N ASN A 85 28.98 -3.63 -5.26
CA ASN A 85 30.12 -4.13 -6.02
C ASN A 85 30.18 -5.66 -5.93
N GLY A 86 29.92 -6.32 -7.06
CA GLY A 86 29.76 -7.77 -7.11
C GLY A 86 28.61 -8.23 -6.21
N ASN A 87 28.91 -9.12 -5.27
CA ASN A 87 27.92 -9.68 -4.35
C ASN A 87 27.86 -8.95 -3.00
N ILE A 88 28.51 -7.79 -2.87
CA ILE A 88 28.57 -7.01 -1.63
C ILE A 88 27.87 -5.68 -1.87
N ALA A 89 26.94 -5.34 -0.98
CA ALA A 89 26.31 -4.05 -0.90
C ALA A 89 26.65 -3.40 0.44
N ILE A 90 26.84 -2.08 0.42
CA ILE A 90 26.96 -1.24 1.62
C ILE A 90 26.05 -0.03 1.45
N ASP A 91 25.37 0.34 2.51
CA ASP A 91 24.53 1.53 2.58
C ASP A 91 24.79 2.28 3.89
N ALA A 92 24.61 3.60 3.85
CA ALA A 92 24.71 4.49 5.00
C ALA A 92 23.95 5.79 4.72
N ALA A 93 23.37 6.38 5.75
CA ALA A 93 22.66 7.65 5.70
C ALA A 93 23.51 8.79 6.27
N ASP A 94 23.24 10.01 5.79
CA ASP A 94 23.75 11.24 6.41
C ASP A 94 23.11 11.41 7.80
N PHE A 95 23.87 11.94 8.77
CA PHE A 95 23.42 12.00 10.16
C PHE A 95 24.02 13.20 10.91
N VAL A 96 23.45 13.47 12.09
CA VAL A 96 23.82 14.63 12.93
C VAL A 96 24.35 14.15 14.28
N VAL A 97 25.47 14.73 14.72
CA VAL A 97 26.07 14.44 16.02
C VAL A 97 26.44 15.72 16.75
N SER A 98 26.38 15.69 18.06
CA SER A 98 26.89 16.80 18.88
C SER A 98 28.41 16.72 19.06
N GLN A 99 29.05 17.86 19.29
CA GLN A 99 30.49 17.94 19.59
C GLN A 99 30.90 17.02 20.76
N SER A 100 30.04 16.83 21.77
CA SER A 100 30.33 15.93 22.89
C SER A 100 30.34 14.46 22.47
N GLN A 101 29.43 14.07 21.57
CA GLN A 101 29.32 12.70 21.05
C GLN A 101 30.50 12.30 20.18
N VAL A 102 31.03 13.20 19.33
CA VAL A 102 32.17 12.91 18.44
C VAL A 102 33.35 12.30 19.19
N THR A 103 33.61 12.73 20.43
CA THR A 103 34.77 12.25 21.21
C THR A 103 34.51 10.91 21.93
N SER A 104 33.24 10.52 22.10
CA SER A 104 32.84 9.32 22.87
C SER A 104 32.30 8.20 22.00
N MET A 105 32.08 8.43 20.70
CA MET A 105 31.53 7.44 19.78
C MET A 105 32.59 6.40 19.40
N ASP A 106 32.26 5.13 19.65
CA ASP A 106 32.98 3.98 19.12
C ASP A 106 32.46 3.62 17.71
N ASN A 107 33.11 2.67 17.05
CA ASN A 107 32.72 2.22 15.70
C ASN A 107 31.24 1.82 15.64
N ALA A 108 30.74 1.10 16.65
CA ALA A 108 29.34 0.68 16.71
C ALA A 108 28.36 1.87 16.80
N ALA A 109 28.71 2.91 17.55
CA ALA A 109 27.91 4.13 17.63
C ALA A 109 27.90 4.89 16.29
N TRP A 110 29.03 4.95 15.58
CA TRP A 110 29.10 5.54 14.24
C TRP A 110 28.24 4.78 13.23
N LEU A 111 28.32 3.45 13.22
CA LEU A 111 27.48 2.60 12.37
C LEU A 111 25.99 2.82 12.68
N LYS A 112 25.63 2.84 13.96
CA LYS A 112 24.23 3.04 14.37
C LYS A 112 23.71 4.43 14.00
N ALA A 113 24.53 5.47 14.14
CA ALA A 113 24.12 6.83 13.83
C ALA A 113 23.91 7.06 12.33
N ALA A 114 24.75 6.43 11.49
CA ALA A 114 24.64 6.49 10.04
C ALA A 114 23.73 5.40 9.45
N GLU A 115 23.06 4.59 10.29
CA GLU A 115 22.36 3.36 9.87
C GLU A 115 23.19 2.49 8.89
N ALA A 116 24.52 2.52 9.07
CA ALA A 116 25.45 1.93 8.13
C ALA A 116 25.42 0.40 8.23
N GLN A 117 25.12 -0.25 7.12
CA GLN A 117 25.01 -1.69 7.02
C GLN A 117 25.65 -2.18 5.73
N ALA A 118 26.31 -3.34 5.81
CA ALA A 118 26.79 -4.05 4.64
C ALA A 118 26.25 -5.48 4.66
N TRP A 119 25.89 -5.96 3.49
CA TRP A 119 25.33 -7.30 3.33
C TRP A 119 25.73 -7.92 2.01
N ARG A 120 25.59 -9.23 1.96
CA ARG A 120 25.74 -9.99 0.73
C ARG A 120 24.44 -10.01 -0.07
N THR A 121 24.49 -9.68 -1.35
CA THR A 121 23.31 -9.66 -2.22
C THR A 121 22.84 -11.06 -2.62
N ASP A 122 23.69 -12.08 -2.47
CA ASP A 122 23.42 -13.49 -2.80
C ASP A 122 22.94 -14.33 -1.61
N THR A 123 23.35 -13.99 -0.39
CA THR A 123 23.02 -14.78 0.82
C THR A 123 22.35 -13.98 1.93
N GLN A 124 22.21 -12.67 1.77
CA GLN A 124 21.68 -11.74 2.79
C GLN A 124 22.49 -11.69 4.09
N VAL A 125 23.67 -12.32 4.13
CA VAL A 125 24.55 -12.32 5.30
C VAL A 125 25.12 -10.92 5.51
N LEU A 126 24.96 -10.40 6.74
CA LEU A 126 25.55 -9.13 7.16
C LEU A 126 27.08 -9.24 7.23
N LEU A 127 27.75 -8.20 6.77
CA LEU A 127 29.21 -8.07 6.78
C LEU A 127 29.63 -7.03 7.81
N ASN A 128 30.86 -7.16 8.30
CA ASN A 128 31.43 -6.19 9.21
C ASN A 128 31.76 -4.89 8.46
N VAL A 129 31.53 -3.76 9.14
CA VAL A 129 31.78 -2.41 8.61
C VAL A 129 32.63 -1.63 9.60
N GLN A 130 33.61 -0.91 9.09
CA GLN A 130 34.45 0.01 9.85
C GLN A 130 34.20 1.44 9.38
N ALA A 131 34.08 2.36 10.32
CA ALA A 131 33.97 3.78 10.07
C ALA A 131 35.37 4.43 10.11
N ASP A 132 35.75 5.08 9.01
CA ASP A 132 36.88 6.01 8.99
C ASP A 132 36.39 7.43 9.33
N THR A 133 36.75 7.86 10.54
CA THR A 133 36.38 9.16 11.12
C THR A 133 37.55 10.14 11.17
N GLY A 134 38.67 9.84 10.50
CA GLY A 134 39.90 10.65 10.58
C GLY A 134 39.75 12.12 10.17
N HIS A 135 38.69 12.45 9.42
CA HIS A 135 38.40 13.81 8.96
C HIS A 135 37.38 14.57 9.84
N VAL A 136 36.77 13.92 10.83
CA VAL A 136 35.74 14.54 11.67
C VAL A 136 36.40 15.35 12.77
N VAL A 137 36.13 16.66 12.79
CA VAL A 137 36.66 17.57 13.81
C VAL A 137 35.57 17.90 14.82
N LYS A 138 35.95 18.10 16.09
CA LYS A 138 35.08 18.58 17.17
C LYS A 138 34.79 20.08 17.03
N ALA A 139 34.25 20.48 15.88
CA ALA A 139 33.85 21.85 15.59
C ALA A 139 32.59 21.80 14.71
N ALA A 140 31.68 22.76 14.89
CA ALA A 140 30.45 22.79 14.12
C ALA A 140 30.76 22.88 12.61
N GLY A 141 30.20 21.97 11.83
CA GLY A 141 30.53 21.82 10.41
C GLY A 141 30.04 20.50 9.83
N ILE A 142 30.19 20.34 8.52
CA ILE A 142 29.87 19.11 7.79
C ILE A 142 31.19 18.42 7.45
N TYR A 143 31.31 17.15 7.78
CA TYR A 143 32.51 16.34 7.54
C TYR A 143 32.14 15.04 6.84
N PRO A 144 32.99 14.54 5.93
CA PRO A 144 32.78 13.23 5.31
C PRO A 144 33.21 12.11 6.27
N VAL A 145 32.39 11.06 6.36
CA VAL A 145 32.71 9.79 7.04
C VAL A 145 32.65 8.69 6.00
N THR A 146 33.70 7.87 5.94
CA THR A 146 33.74 6.75 4.98
C THR A 146 33.56 5.44 5.73
N PHE A 147 32.58 4.65 5.31
CA PHE A 147 32.35 3.31 5.83
C PHE A 147 32.95 2.30 4.86
N VAL A 148 33.75 1.37 5.37
CA VAL A 148 34.48 0.38 4.59
C VAL A 148 34.12 -1.02 5.08
N THR A 149 33.86 -1.92 4.13
CA THR A 149 33.63 -3.35 4.40
C THR A 149 34.91 -4.15 4.32
N ASP A 150 34.94 -5.33 4.94
CA ASP A 150 36.06 -6.29 4.81
C ASP A 150 36.32 -6.72 3.35
N GLY A 151 35.31 -6.57 2.48
CA GLY A 151 35.41 -6.84 1.04
C GLY A 151 35.96 -5.68 0.20
N GLY A 152 36.36 -4.58 0.82
CA GLY A 152 36.92 -3.40 0.14
C GLY A 152 35.88 -2.50 -0.54
N VAL A 153 34.59 -2.76 -0.36
CA VAL A 153 33.51 -1.85 -0.80
C VAL A 153 33.34 -0.75 0.24
N GLN A 154 33.21 0.49 -0.20
CA GLN A 154 33.10 1.65 0.67
C GLN A 154 32.00 2.62 0.20
N THR A 155 31.42 3.34 1.16
CA THR A 155 30.50 4.45 0.91
C THR A 155 30.89 5.65 1.78
N THR A 156 30.65 6.87 1.30
CA THR A 156 30.98 8.11 2.02
C THR A 156 29.71 8.91 2.23
N VAL A 157 29.44 9.26 3.48
CA VAL A 157 28.27 10.05 3.90
C VAL A 157 28.71 11.27 4.67
N ASN A 158 27.83 12.25 4.79
CA ASN A 158 28.11 13.48 5.51
C ASN A 158 27.62 13.38 6.95
N VAL A 159 28.49 13.74 7.90
CA VAL A 159 28.11 14.00 9.28
C VAL A 159 28.06 15.51 9.53
N GLN A 160 26.94 15.98 10.10
CA GLN A 160 26.84 17.35 10.59
C GLN A 160 27.14 17.38 12.09
N VAL A 161 28.19 18.10 12.48
CA VAL A 161 28.54 18.35 13.88
C VAL A 161 27.85 19.62 14.35
N VAL A 162 27.07 19.53 15.43
CA VAL A 162 26.36 20.67 16.04
C VAL A 162 26.88 20.97 17.45
N ASP A 163 26.78 22.23 17.88
CA ASP A 163 27.10 22.61 19.24
C ASP A 163 26.14 21.95 20.24
N SER A 164 26.61 21.65 21.45
CA SER A 164 25.95 20.85 22.48
C SER A 164 24.61 21.43 22.94
N ASN A 165 24.34 22.71 22.64
CA ASN A 165 23.06 23.38 22.87
C ASN A 165 22.00 23.11 21.79
N GLY A 166 22.37 22.43 20.70
CA GLY A 166 21.51 22.03 19.59
C GLY A 166 21.21 20.53 19.55
N ALA A 167 21.60 19.75 20.57
CA ALA A 167 21.22 18.35 20.72
C ALA A 167 19.73 18.22 21.14
N GLY A 168 18.85 18.89 20.40
CA GLY A 168 17.43 18.56 20.35
C GLY A 168 17.28 17.37 19.43
N THR A 169 16.99 16.22 20.01
CA THR A 169 16.19 15.13 19.45
C THR A 169 15.86 15.25 17.95
N LEU A 170 16.76 14.85 17.05
CA LEU A 170 16.38 14.44 15.69
C LEU A 170 15.83 13.01 15.71
N GLY A 171 14.87 12.80 16.60
CA GLY A 171 14.03 11.62 16.73
C GLY A 171 12.57 11.98 16.92
N THR A 172 12.19 13.26 16.85
CA THR A 172 10.79 13.70 16.85
C THR A 172 10.72 15.18 16.45
N GLN A 173 10.15 15.43 15.27
CA GLN A 173 9.87 16.75 14.67
C GLN A 173 11.07 17.49 14.04
N GLU A 174 11.27 17.23 12.76
CA GLU A 174 11.62 18.18 11.71
C GLU A 174 11.38 19.66 12.10
N PRO A 175 12.39 20.56 12.09
CA PRO A 175 12.13 21.99 11.98
C PRO A 175 11.66 22.26 10.55
N ILE A 176 10.36 22.47 10.39
CA ILE A 176 9.62 22.72 9.13
C ILE A 176 10.13 23.94 8.33
N GLN A 177 11.21 24.60 8.74
CA GLN A 177 11.62 25.90 8.21
C GLN A 177 12.67 25.88 7.09
N ASP A 178 13.44 24.80 6.91
CA ASP A 178 14.48 24.73 5.86
C ASP A 178 14.11 23.89 4.63
N ILE A 179 13.00 23.16 4.68
CA ILE A 179 12.51 22.33 3.56
C ILE A 179 11.90 23.18 2.43
N TYR A 180 11.36 24.37 2.74
CA TYR A 180 10.70 25.20 1.73
C TYR A 180 11.66 25.94 0.79
N VAL A 181 12.94 26.05 1.12
CA VAL A 181 13.91 26.81 0.30
C VAL A 181 14.63 25.90 -0.70
N ASN A 182 14.84 24.63 -0.38
CA ASN A 182 15.59 23.71 -1.24
C ASN A 182 14.71 22.95 -2.25
N ASN A 183 13.41 22.81 -2.00
CA ASN A 183 12.47 22.16 -2.93
C ASN A 183 12.14 23.01 -4.18
N ALA A 184 12.60 24.26 -4.26
CA ALA A 184 12.49 25.08 -5.46
C ALA A 184 13.57 24.76 -6.51
N ALA A 185 14.69 24.11 -6.13
CA ALA A 185 15.84 23.87 -7.01
C ALA A 185 15.87 22.46 -7.61
N THR A 186 15.28 21.48 -6.93
CA THR A 186 15.16 20.10 -7.41
C THR A 186 13.68 19.79 -7.63
N GLN A 187 13.33 19.33 -8.82
CA GLN A 187 11.98 18.89 -9.20
C GLN A 187 11.59 17.58 -8.47
N ILE A 188 11.59 17.58 -7.14
CA ILE A 188 11.10 16.47 -6.34
C ILE A 188 9.58 16.58 -6.37
N GLN A 189 8.96 15.77 -7.23
CA GLN A 189 7.53 15.53 -7.16
C GLN A 189 7.28 14.67 -5.94
N GLU A 190 6.93 15.31 -4.83
CA GLU A 190 6.39 14.63 -3.67
C GLU A 190 4.99 14.12 -4.05
N ASN A 191 4.91 12.88 -4.51
CA ASN A 191 3.64 12.18 -4.55
C ASN A 191 3.28 11.85 -3.11
N VAL A 192 2.64 12.81 -2.43
CA VAL A 192 1.86 12.53 -1.23
C VAL A 192 0.85 11.46 -1.65
N VAL A 193 1.14 10.19 -1.33
CA VAL A 193 0.19 9.10 -1.54
C VAL A 193 -0.92 9.28 -0.50
N THR A 194 -1.84 10.19 -0.81
CA THR A 194 -3.14 10.32 -0.17
C THR A 194 -4.12 9.29 -0.74
N ASP A 195 -3.61 8.10 -1.10
CA ASP A 195 -4.40 7.09 -1.79
C ASP A 195 -4.10 5.68 -1.29
N THR A 196 -4.10 5.51 0.03
CA THR A 196 -4.76 4.34 0.59
C THR A 196 -6.20 4.72 0.91
N THR A 197 -6.96 5.09 -0.13
CA THR A 197 -8.41 5.19 -0.01
C THR A 197 -8.95 3.78 0.24
N PHE A 198 -8.99 3.38 1.52
CA PHE A 198 -10.00 2.44 1.97
C PHE A 198 -11.30 2.87 1.29
N LEU A 199 -11.94 1.96 0.56
CA LEU A 199 -13.00 2.26 -0.39
C LEU A 199 -14.30 2.68 0.32
N TRP A 200 -14.26 3.73 1.14
CA TRP A 200 -15.39 4.33 1.84
C TRP A 200 -16.49 4.70 0.87
N GLY A 201 -16.14 5.20 -0.33
CA GLY A 201 -17.10 5.46 -1.39
C GLY A 201 -17.83 4.21 -1.88
N ALA A 202 -17.12 3.08 -1.99
CA ALA A 202 -17.74 1.81 -2.37
C ALA A 202 -18.59 1.20 -1.24
N PHE A 203 -18.13 1.34 0.02
CA PHE A 203 -18.86 0.89 1.19
C PHE A 203 -20.15 1.70 1.41
N GLY A 204 -20.07 3.03 1.30
CA GLY A 204 -21.23 3.92 1.39
C GLY A 204 -22.27 3.61 0.32
N THR A 205 -21.84 3.48 -0.94
CA THR A 205 -22.76 3.12 -2.04
C THR A 205 -23.41 1.75 -1.84
N TRP A 206 -22.65 0.76 -1.35
CA TRP A 206 -23.18 -0.58 -1.09
C TRP A 206 -24.20 -0.57 0.05
N ILE A 207 -23.90 0.11 1.15
CA ILE A 207 -24.79 0.25 2.31
C ILE A 207 -26.06 1.01 1.95
N ASP A 208 -25.96 2.15 1.27
CA ASP A 208 -27.12 2.96 0.89
C ASP A 208 -28.06 2.18 -0.04
N THR A 209 -27.48 1.40 -0.96
CA THR A 209 -28.25 0.53 -1.86
C THR A 209 -28.92 -0.60 -1.08
N ALA A 210 -28.21 -1.24 -0.16
CA ALA A 210 -28.76 -2.32 0.67
C ALA A 210 -29.93 -1.84 1.53
N PHE A 211 -29.80 -0.68 2.18
CA PHE A 211 -30.87 -0.08 2.97
C PHE A 211 -32.07 0.32 2.11
N SER A 212 -31.84 0.93 0.94
CA SER A 212 -32.91 1.34 0.04
C SER A 212 -33.74 0.14 -0.45
N VAL A 213 -33.08 -0.96 -0.81
CA VAL A 213 -33.76 -2.21 -1.21
C VAL A 213 -34.52 -2.84 -0.04
N LEU A 214 -33.93 -2.84 1.16
CA LEU A 214 -34.57 -3.38 2.36
C LEU A 214 -35.84 -2.62 2.72
N ILE A 215 -35.82 -1.28 2.66
CA ILE A 215 -36.99 -0.42 2.88
C ILE A 215 -38.07 -0.68 1.82
N LEU A 216 -37.67 -0.82 0.54
CA LEU A 216 -38.60 -1.08 -0.55
C LEU A 216 -39.30 -2.45 -0.39
N ILE A 217 -38.57 -3.49 0.02
CA ILE A 217 -39.14 -4.81 0.34
C ILE A 217 -40.08 -4.71 1.55
N ALA A 218 -39.69 -3.99 2.61
CA ALA A 218 -40.50 -3.80 3.80
C ALA A 218 -41.86 -3.14 3.50
N PHE A 219 -41.92 -2.28 2.47
CA PHE A 219 -43.17 -1.66 2.02
C PHE A 219 -43.97 -2.52 1.04
N LEU A 220 -43.30 -3.26 0.16
CA LEU A 220 -43.96 -4.12 -0.84
C LEU A 220 -44.65 -5.34 -0.24
N ILE A 221 -44.06 -5.98 0.77
CA ILE A 221 -44.63 -7.17 1.41
C ILE A 221 -46.06 -6.93 1.92
N PRO A 222 -46.35 -5.95 2.79
CA PRO A 222 -47.70 -5.73 3.30
C PRO A 222 -48.71 -5.34 2.20
N ILE A 223 -48.28 -4.59 1.18
CA ILE A 223 -49.14 -4.24 0.04
C ILE A 223 -49.51 -5.48 -0.77
N THR A 224 -48.54 -6.37 -1.01
CA THR A 224 -48.82 -7.62 -1.74
C THR A 224 -49.77 -8.53 -0.97
N ILE A 225 -49.64 -8.60 0.36
CA ILE A 225 -50.56 -9.35 1.23
C ILE A 225 -51.99 -8.78 1.12
N LEU A 226 -52.14 -7.46 1.25
CA LEU A 226 -53.44 -6.77 1.10
C LEU A 226 -54.10 -7.03 -0.25
N LEU A 227 -53.33 -7.01 -1.34
CA LEU A 227 -53.86 -7.29 -2.68
C LEU A 227 -54.31 -8.74 -2.83
N VAL A 228 -53.59 -9.69 -2.22
CA VAL A 228 -53.98 -11.11 -2.22
C VAL A 228 -55.27 -11.30 -1.44
N GLU A 229 -55.37 -10.76 -0.23
CA GLU A 229 -56.58 -10.83 0.60
C GLU A 229 -57.79 -10.21 -0.09
N TYR A 230 -57.65 -9.00 -0.65
CA TYR A 230 -58.71 -8.35 -1.42
C TYR A 230 -59.18 -9.21 -2.59
N SER A 231 -58.25 -9.87 -3.30
CA SER A 231 -58.60 -10.73 -4.43
C SER A 231 -59.36 -12.00 -4.02
N LEU A 232 -59.04 -12.57 -2.85
CA LEU A 232 -59.73 -13.73 -2.29
C LEU A 232 -61.16 -13.35 -1.86
N VAL A 233 -61.31 -12.25 -1.14
CA VAL A 233 -62.61 -11.72 -0.71
C VAL A 233 -63.50 -11.42 -1.92
N LEU A 234 -62.95 -10.83 -2.98
CA LEU A 234 -63.70 -10.53 -4.20
C LEU A 234 -64.18 -11.81 -4.93
N ARG A 235 -63.45 -12.92 -4.83
CA ARG A 235 -63.89 -14.21 -5.38
C ARG A 235 -65.02 -14.82 -4.55
N VAL A 236 -64.86 -14.83 -3.22
CA VAL A 236 -65.85 -15.40 -2.30
C VAL A 236 -67.17 -14.63 -2.36
N THR A 237 -67.12 -13.29 -2.38
CA THR A 237 -68.31 -12.43 -2.52
C THR A 237 -69.05 -12.68 -3.84
N LYS A 238 -68.31 -12.87 -4.96
CA LYS A 238 -68.92 -13.25 -6.24
C LYS A 238 -69.62 -14.61 -6.19
N GLN A 239 -69.01 -15.60 -5.55
CA GLN A 239 -69.61 -16.92 -5.38
C GLN A 239 -70.86 -16.87 -4.49
N LEU A 240 -70.84 -16.09 -3.41
CA LEU A 240 -72.00 -15.85 -2.55
C LEU A 240 -73.16 -15.17 -3.29
N MET A 241 -72.89 -14.12 -4.07
CA MET A 241 -73.92 -13.45 -4.88
C MET A 241 -74.54 -14.40 -5.91
N GLN A 242 -73.73 -15.24 -6.57
CA GLN A 242 -74.25 -16.23 -7.52
C GLN A 242 -75.15 -17.27 -6.86
N LEU A 243 -74.87 -17.66 -5.62
CA LEU A 243 -75.72 -18.60 -4.87
C LEU A 243 -77.03 -17.94 -4.38
N LEU A 244 -76.98 -16.66 -3.99
CA LEU A 244 -78.17 -15.91 -3.56
C LEU A 244 -79.13 -15.61 -4.73
N GLN A 245 -78.62 -15.42 -5.95
CA GLN A 245 -79.43 -15.21 -7.15
C GLN A 245 -80.04 -16.49 -7.74
N ARG A 246 -79.68 -17.66 -7.21
CA ARG A 246 -80.13 -18.97 -7.72
C ARG A 246 -81.24 -19.60 -6.86
N LYS A 247 -81.78 -18.85 -5.89
CA LYS A 247 -83.03 -19.14 -5.17
C LYS A 247 -84.17 -18.35 -5.79
#